data_AF-A0A7C3MQY2-F1
#
_entry.id   AF-A0A7C3MQY2-F1
#
_cell.length_a   1.000
_cell.length_b   1.000
_cell.length_c   1.000
_cell.angle_alpha   90.00
_cell.angle_beta   90.00
_cell.angle_gamma   90.00
#
_symmetry.space_group_name_H-M   'P 1'
#
loop_
_entity.id
_entity.type
_entity.pdbx_description
1 polymer ?
#
loop_
_entity_poly.entity_id
_entity_poly.type
_entity_poly.pdbx_seq_one_letter_code
_entity_poly.pdbx_strand_id
1 'polypeptide(L)' 'TNAMLHAHSEGVAVHSLHIQGKAIDIRVPGRALVALRRVAMSLRGGGVGYYPHSDFVHVDTGRVRHW' A
#
# COMPACT_ATOMS: atom_id res chain seq x y z
N THR A 1 -11.51 -3.27 -4.04
CA THR A 1 -11.35 -3.70 -2.63
C THR A 1 -10.54 -4.98 -2.59
N ASN A 2 -9.92 -5.28 -1.46
CA ASN A 2 -9.15 -6.52 -1.25
C ASN A 2 -9.87 -7.80 -1.67
N ALA A 3 -11.19 -7.85 -1.53
CA ALA A 3 -11.99 -8.97 -2.02
C ALA A 3 -11.86 -9.17 -3.54
N MET A 4 -11.82 -8.09 -4.33
CA MET A 4 -11.57 -8.18 -5.79
C MET A 4 -10.12 -8.58 -6.11
N LEU A 5 -9.12 -8.10 -5.35
CA LEU A 5 -7.72 -8.48 -5.59
C LEU A 5 -7.42 -9.93 -5.16
N HIS A 6 -8.06 -10.40 -4.08
CA HIS A 6 -7.95 -11.79 -3.62
C HIS A 6 -8.60 -12.77 -4.59
N ALA A 7 -9.66 -12.37 -5.29
CA ALA A 7 -10.29 -13.19 -6.32
C ALA A 7 -9.45 -13.31 -7.61
N HIS A 8 -8.49 -12.41 -7.83
CA HIS A 8 -7.78 -12.27 -9.11
C HIS A 8 -6.25 -12.38 -9.03
N SER A 9 -5.64 -12.66 -7.87
CA SER A 9 -4.18 -12.82 -7.76
C SER A 9 -3.73 -13.81 -6.68
N GLU A 10 -2.66 -14.55 -6.96
CA GLU A 10 -1.91 -15.30 -5.94
C GLU A 10 -1.04 -14.32 -5.13
N GLY A 11 -1.16 -14.33 -3.80
CA GLY A 11 -0.32 -13.51 -2.90
C GLY A 11 -1.03 -12.45 -2.06
N VAL A 12 -2.36 -12.37 -2.10
CA VAL A 12 -3.11 -11.49 -1.18
C VAL A 12 -3.07 -12.08 0.23
N ALA A 13 -2.53 -11.31 1.18
CA ALA A 13 -2.41 -11.76 2.56
C ALA A 13 -3.79 -12.04 3.17
N VAL A 14 -3.97 -13.29 3.65
CA VAL A 14 -5.17 -13.76 4.37
C VAL A 14 -5.56 -12.84 5.54
N HIS A 15 -4.57 -12.15 6.13
CA HIS A 15 -4.75 -11.18 7.22
C HIS A 15 -4.45 -9.75 6.77
N SER A 16 -5.12 -9.28 5.71
CA SER A 16 -4.84 -7.93 5.25
C SER A 16 -5.28 -6.85 6.24
N LEU A 17 -4.38 -5.89 6.49
CA LEU A 17 -4.59 -4.73 7.35
C LEU A 17 -5.67 -3.77 6.84
N HIS A 18 -6.00 -3.80 5.54
CA HIS A 18 -7.16 -3.07 4.99
C HIS A 18 -8.49 -3.47 5.66
N ILE A 19 -8.69 -4.75 5.98
CA ILE A 19 -9.93 -5.23 6.64
C ILE A 19 -9.99 -4.77 8.10
N GLN A 20 -8.84 -4.49 8.70
CA GLN A 20 -8.74 -3.96 10.06
C GLN A 20 -8.79 -2.42 10.10
N GLY A 21 -8.96 -1.74 8.95
CA GLY A 21 -8.90 -0.27 8.87
C GLY A 21 -7.49 0.29 9.14
N LYS A 22 -6.45 -0.53 8.98
CA LYS A 22 -5.05 -0.22 9.31
C LYS A 22 -4.14 -0.01 8.10
N ALA A 23 -4.70 -0.08 6.90
CA ALA A 23 -4.00 0.18 5.65
C ALA A 23 -4.86 1.01 4.69
N ILE A 24 -4.20 1.71 3.78
CA ILE A 24 -4.83 2.49 2.72
C ILE A 24 -3.93 2.50 1.48
N ASP A 25 -4.56 2.56 0.30
CA ASP A 25 -3.88 2.75 -0.97
C ASP A 25 -4.03 4.21 -1.39
N ILE A 26 -2.93 4.94 -1.51
CA ILE A 26 -2.88 6.40 -1.65
C ILE A 26 -2.39 6.78 -3.04
N ARG A 27 -3.08 7.77 -3.62
CA ARG A 27 -2.61 8.55 -4.78
C ARG A 27 -2.84 10.04 -4.50
N VAL A 28 -1.88 10.88 -4.85
CA VAL A 28 -1.98 12.34 -4.72
C VAL A 28 -1.91 12.99 -6.10
N PRO A 29 -3.02 13.54 -6.63
CA PRO A 29 -3.03 14.24 -7.91
C PRO A 29 -1.96 15.35 -7.95
N GLY A 30 -1.27 15.47 -9.08
CA GLY A 30 -0.20 16.45 -9.25
C GLY A 30 1.12 16.11 -8.54
N ARG A 31 1.24 14.95 -7.90
CA ARG A 31 2.50 14.45 -7.33
C ARG A 31 2.92 13.14 -8.00
N ALA A 32 4.21 13.04 -8.32
CA ALA A 32 4.77 11.79 -8.84
C ALA A 32 4.65 10.68 -7.79
N LEU A 33 4.20 9.50 -8.21
CA LEU A 33 4.00 8.36 -7.32
C LEU A 33 5.29 7.93 -6.58
N VAL A 34 6.43 8.08 -7.25
CA VAL A 34 7.76 7.83 -6.65
C VAL A 34 8.07 8.79 -5.48
N ALA A 35 7.64 10.05 -5.57
CA ALA A 35 7.83 11.02 -4.50
C ALA A 35 6.94 10.67 -3.29
N LEU A 36 5.69 10.27 -3.55
CA LEU A 36 4.79 9.78 -2.51
C LEU A 36 5.36 8.56 -1.78
N ARG A 37 5.89 7.58 -2.52
CA ARG A 37 6.57 6.40 -1.96
C ARG A 37 7.73 6.80 -1.04
N ARG A 38 8.60 7.71 -1.51
CA ARG A 38 9.76 8.17 -0.73
C ARG A 38 9.34 8.81 0.59
N VAL A 39 8.29 9.63 0.57
CA VAL A 39 7.71 10.24 1.78
C VAL A 39 7.12 9.17 2.69
N ALA A 40 6.32 8.23 2.16
CA ALA A 40 5.76 7.16 2.99
C ALA A 40 6.84 6.32 3.70
N MET A 41 7.93 5.98 3.01
CA MET A 41 9.06 5.25 3.59
C MET A 41 9.79 6.08 4.66
N SER A 42 9.94 7.39 4.48
CA SER A 42 10.65 8.24 5.46
C SER A 42 9.90 8.38 6.78
N LEU A 43 8.58 8.22 6.79
CA LEU A 43 7.76 8.27 7.99
C LEU A 43 7.96 7.06 8.92
N ARG A 44 8.39 5.91 8.38
CA ARG A 44 8.59 4.65 9.13
C ARG A 44 7.38 4.24 9.98
N GLY A 45 6.17 4.56 9.52
CA GLY A 45 4.90 4.28 10.23
C GLY A 45 4.38 2.85 10.09
N GLY A 46 4.95 2.07 9.15
CA GLY A 46 4.61 0.67 8.92
C GLY A 46 5.00 0.22 7.51
N GLY A 47 4.21 -0.69 6.91
CA GLY A 47 4.48 -1.23 5.58
C GLY A 47 4.27 -0.22 4.45
N VAL A 48 5.12 -0.26 3.42
CA VAL A 48 4.98 0.55 2.20
C VAL A 48 5.12 -0.32 0.95
N GLY A 49 4.07 -0.38 0.13
CA GLY A 49 4.06 -1.11 -1.14
C GLY A 49 4.01 -0.17 -2.35
N TYR A 50 4.83 -0.41 -3.38
CA TYR A 50 4.87 0.45 -4.58
C TYR A 50 4.25 -0.22 -5.82
N TYR A 51 3.12 0.33 -6.29
CA TYR A 51 2.35 -0.22 -7.41
C TYR A 51 2.24 0.79 -8.57
N PRO A 52 3.32 1.05 -9.33
CA PRO A 52 3.31 2.04 -10.41
C PRO A 52 2.36 1.70 -11.55
N HIS A 53 2.19 0.41 -11.86
CA HIS A 53 1.26 -0.03 -12.92
C HIS A 53 -0.21 0.16 -12.53
N SER A 54 -0.52 0.15 -11.23
CA SER A 54 -1.87 0.37 -10.71
C SER A 54 -2.08 1.80 -10.18
N ASP A 55 -1.09 2.68 -10.33
CA ASP A 55 -1.12 4.11 -9.96
C ASP A 55 -1.41 4.40 -8.46
N PHE A 56 -0.88 3.59 -7.54
CA PHE A 56 -0.99 3.85 -6.08
C PHE A 56 0.23 3.43 -5.25
N VAL A 57 0.33 3.98 -4.04
CA VAL A 57 1.24 3.53 -2.97
C VAL A 57 0.40 2.94 -1.85
N HIS A 58 0.67 1.69 -1.49
CA HIS A 58 0.11 1.07 -0.29
C HIS A 58 0.85 1.57 0.96
N VAL A 59 0.12 1.93 2.00
CA VAL A 59 0.69 2.16 3.33
C VAL A 59 -0.13 1.46 4.41
N ASP A 60 0.55 0.91 5.41
CA ASP A 60 -0.08 0.25 6.56
C ASP A 60 0.59 0.62 7.89
N THR A 61 -0.05 0.27 9.01
CA THR A 61 0.45 0.51 10.38
C THR A 61 1.07 -0.75 11.02
N GLY A 62 1.43 -1.75 10.22
CA GLY A 62 2.09 -2.99 10.65
C GLY A 62 3.61 -2.83 10.82
N ARG A 63 4.34 -3.94 10.69
CA ARG A 63 5.82 -3.92 10.76
C ARG A 63 6.38 -3.06 9.62
N VAL A 64 7.38 -2.24 9.94
CA VAL A 64 8.14 -1.48 8.93
C VAL A 64 8.80 -2.45 7.96
N ARG A 65 8.35 -2.42 6.71
CA ARG A 65 8.80 -3.25 5.60
C ARG A 65 8.41 -2.58 4.29
N HIS A 66 9.10 -2.89 3.22
CA HIS A 66 8.83 -2.27 1.92
C HIS A 66 8.83 -3.32 0.83
N TRP A 67 7.93 -3.17 -0.15
CA TRP A 67 7.84 -4.03 -1.33
C TRP A 67 7.43 -3.26 -2.58
#